data_AF-A0A9D8LI12-F1
#
_entry.id   AF-A0A9D8LI12-F1
#
_cell.length_a   1.000
_cell.length_b   1.000
_cell.length_c   1.000
_cell.angle_alpha   90.00
_cell.angle_beta   90.00
_cell.angle_gamma   90.00
#
_symmetry.space_group_name_H-M   'P 1'
#
loop_
_entity.id
_entity.type
_entity.pdbx_description
1 polymer ?
#
loop_
_entity_poly.entity_id
_entity_poly.type
_entity_poly.pdbx_seq_one_letter_code
_entity_poly.pdbx_strand_id
1 'polypeptide(L)'
;MARKTPEQLTKEFEGRKAKGLAKGGAAYWPNVLANAVLKLAAEGRVPDVAALVARIELEAASKDIQVKAGAEEALARLKQAAARGAE
;
A
#
# COMPACT_ATOMS: atom_id res chain seq x y z
N MET A 1 15.00 31.10 -21.63
CA MET A 1 14.00 30.10 -21.18
C MET A 1 12.76 30.86 -20.72
N ALA A 2 11.57 30.54 -21.24
CA ALA A 2 10.33 31.16 -20.78
C ALA A 2 10.10 30.81 -19.30
N ARG A 3 9.79 31.82 -18.47
CA ARG A 3 9.46 31.62 -17.06
C ARG A 3 8.05 31.03 -16.98
N LYS A 4 7.89 29.95 -16.22
CA LYS A 4 6.58 29.33 -15.97
C LYS A 4 5.67 30.29 -15.24
N THR A 5 4.37 30.22 -15.51
CA THR A 5 3.37 31.02 -14.78
C THR A 5 3.22 30.50 -13.34
N PRO A 6 2.73 31.34 -12.41
CA PRO A 6 2.45 30.90 -11.04
C PRO A 6 1.55 29.66 -10.96
N GLU A 7 0.53 29.57 -11.81
CA GLU A 7 -0.41 28.43 -11.84
C GLU A 7 0.27 27.14 -12.27
N GLN A 8 1.20 27.23 -13.25
CA GLN A 8 2.00 26.09 -13.68
C GLN A 8 2.92 25.59 -12.57
N LEU A 9 3.50 26.50 -11.78
CA LEU A 9 4.34 26.15 -10.63
C LEU A 9 3.53 25.49 -9.51
N THR A 10 2.34 26.01 -9.20
CA THR A 10 1.44 25.42 -8.19
C THR A 10 1.04 24.00 -8.57
N LYS A 11 0.62 23.78 -9.82
CA LYS A 11 0.23 22.45 -10.31
C LYS A 11 1.40 21.45 -10.26
N GLU A 12 2.61 21.89 -10.60
CA GLU A 12 3.81 21.05 -10.46
C GLU A 12 4.12 20.72 -8.99
N PHE A 13 3.98 21.68 -8.09
CA PHE A 13 4.22 21.46 -6.67
C PHE A 13 3.21 20.48 -6.06
N GLU A 14 1.92 20.64 -6.36
CA GLU A 14 0.86 19.72 -5.95
C GLU A 14 1.11 18.31 -6.48
N GLY A 15 1.50 18.19 -7.75
CA GLY A 15 1.87 16.90 -8.35
C GLY A 15 3.05 16.23 -7.66
N ARG A 16 4.09 17.00 -7.30
CA ARG A 16 5.24 16.48 -6.53
C ARG A 16 4.84 16.04 -5.12
N LYS A 17 4.00 16.82 -4.44
CA LYS A 17 3.50 16.50 -3.10
C LYS A 17 2.67 15.22 -3.13
N ALA A 18 1.76 15.07 -4.09
CA ALA A 18 0.96 13.86 -4.27
C ALA A 18 1.83 12.62 -4.54
N LYS A 19 2.85 12.75 -5.40
CA LYS A 19 3.82 11.68 -5.65
C LYS A 19 4.63 11.29 -4.41
N GLY A 20 5.06 12.27 -3.62
CA GLY A 20 5.74 12.05 -2.35
C GLY A 20 4.86 11.31 -1.33
N LEU A 21 3.58 11.73 -1.23
CA LEU A 21 2.60 11.10 -0.35
C LEU A 21 2.29 9.66 -0.76
N ALA A 22 2.13 9.39 -2.06
CA ALA A 22 1.93 8.03 -2.58
C ALA A 22 3.12 7.12 -2.26
N LYS A 23 4.37 7.60 -2.45
CA LYS A 23 5.58 6.84 -2.10
C LYS A 23 5.70 6.59 -0.60
N GLY A 24 5.37 7.59 0.22
CA GLY A 24 5.35 7.45 1.68
C GLY A 24 4.26 6.50 2.18
N GLY A 25 3.08 6.52 1.57
CA GLY A 25 1.99 5.59 1.86
C GLY A 25 2.32 4.16 1.48
N ALA A 26 2.87 3.93 0.27
CA ALA A 26 3.30 2.60 -0.15
C ALA A 26 4.37 2.01 0.79
N ALA A 27 5.28 2.83 1.34
CA ALA A 27 6.29 2.38 2.31
C ALA A 27 5.70 1.82 3.62
N TYR A 28 4.40 2.05 3.88
CA TYR A 28 3.70 1.51 5.04
C TYR A 28 3.30 0.02 4.90
N TRP A 29 3.50 -0.59 3.72
CA TRP A 29 3.13 -1.98 3.43
C TRP A 29 3.61 -3.03 4.45
N PRO A 30 4.80 -2.95 5.07
CA PRO A 30 5.23 -3.97 6.04
C PRO A 30 4.34 -3.98 7.28
N ASN A 31 3.86 -2.82 7.72
CA ASN A 31 2.98 -2.69 8.87
C ASN A 31 1.60 -3.28 8.58
N VAL A 32 1.08 -3.08 7.36
CA VAL A 32 -0.20 -3.68 6.94
C VAL A 32 -0.10 -5.20 6.93
N LEU A 33 0.96 -5.75 6.34
CA LEU A 33 1.19 -7.19 6.29
C LEU A 33 1.36 -7.79 7.70
N ALA A 34 2.18 -7.16 8.56
CA ALA A 34 2.37 -7.60 9.94
C ALA A 34 1.05 -7.60 10.73
N ASN A 35 0.26 -6.53 10.61
CA ASN A 35 -1.04 -6.47 11.28
C ASN A 35 -2.02 -7.54 10.76
N ALA A 36 -2.03 -7.83 9.46
CA ALA A 36 -2.87 -8.90 8.92
C ALA A 36 -2.50 -10.28 9.51
N VAL A 37 -1.20 -10.57 9.64
CA VAL A 37 -0.71 -11.79 10.31
C VAL A 37 -1.16 -11.83 11.77
N LEU A 38 -0.96 -10.74 12.53
CA LEU A 38 -1.34 -10.68 13.94
C LEU A 38 -2.84 -10.86 14.16
N LYS A 39 -3.67 -10.27 13.30
CA LYS A 39 -5.14 -10.41 13.33
C LYS A 39 -5.57 -11.85 13.07
N LEU A 40 -5.01 -12.51 12.05
CA LEU A 40 -5.28 -13.92 11.77
C LEU A 40 -4.85 -14.82 12.93
N ALA A 41 -3.69 -14.56 13.51
CA ALA A 41 -3.20 -15.30 14.68
C ALA A 41 -4.13 -15.12 15.90
N ALA A 42 -4.60 -13.90 16.16
CA ALA A 42 -5.55 -13.62 17.23
C ALA A 42 -6.91 -14.31 17.01
N GLU A 43 -7.30 -14.52 15.74
CA GLU A 43 -8.48 -15.29 15.35
C GLU A 43 -8.24 -16.82 15.40
N GLY A 44 -7.03 -17.28 15.78
CA GLY A 44 -6.66 -18.70 15.79
C GLY A 44 -6.50 -19.31 14.39
N ARG A 45 -6.33 -18.48 13.36
CA ARG A 45 -6.20 -18.90 11.96
C ARG A 45 -4.75 -18.98 11.53
N VAL A 46 -4.44 -19.98 10.71
CA VAL A 46 -3.12 -20.10 10.06
C VAL A 46 -3.01 -19.04 8.95
N PRO A 47 -1.94 -18.23 8.92
CA PRO A 47 -1.75 -17.21 7.90
C PRO A 47 -1.19 -17.82 6.60
N ASP A 48 -2.06 -18.44 5.80
CA ASP A 48 -1.74 -18.80 4.42
C ASP A 48 -1.91 -17.61 3.45
N VAL A 49 -1.47 -17.78 2.20
CA VAL A 49 -1.53 -16.71 1.18
C VAL A 49 -2.96 -16.21 0.95
N ALA A 50 -3.94 -17.11 0.88
CA ALA A 50 -5.32 -16.74 0.61
C ALA A 50 -5.94 -15.97 1.79
N ALA A 51 -5.68 -16.43 3.02
CA ALA A 51 -6.11 -15.78 4.25
C ALA A 51 -5.47 -14.38 4.40
N LEU A 52 -4.18 -14.25 4.08
CA LEU A 52 -3.48 -12.96 4.10
C LEU A 52 -4.02 -12.01 3.04
N VAL A 53 -4.26 -12.46 1.80
CA VAL A 53 -4.87 -11.64 0.75
C VAL A 53 -6.23 -11.11 1.20
N ALA A 54 -7.12 -12.01 1.64
CA ALA A 54 -8.45 -11.62 2.11
C ALA A 54 -8.38 -10.62 3.28
N ARG A 55 -7.44 -10.80 4.21
CA ARG A 55 -7.30 -9.90 5.36
C ARG A 55 -6.80 -8.51 4.97
N ILE A 56 -5.85 -8.44 4.03
CA ILE A 56 -5.26 -7.18 3.56
C ILE A 56 -6.24 -6.42 2.65
N GLU A 57 -7.08 -7.10 1.88
CA GLU A 57 -8.13 -6.45 1.07
C GLU A 57 -9.10 -5.62 1.91
N LEU A 58 -9.37 -6.02 3.16
CA LEU A 58 -10.15 -5.22 4.11
C LEU A 58 -9.44 -3.91 4.48
N GLU A 59 -8.11 -3.92 4.58
CA GLU A 59 -7.31 -2.72 4.89
C GLU A 59 -7.23 -1.78 3.66
N ALA A 60 -7.30 -2.31 2.44
CA ALA A 60 -7.37 -1.52 1.21
C ALA A 60 -8.68 -0.71 1.09
N ALA A 61 -9.73 -1.09 1.82
CA ALA A 61 -10.97 -0.32 1.95
C ALA A 61 -10.87 0.81 3.00
N SER A 62 -9.73 0.97 3.68
CA SER A 62 -9.53 2.01 4.68
C SER A 62 -9.63 3.42 4.09
N LYS A 63 -10.17 4.35 4.89
CA LYS A 63 -10.18 5.79 4.59
C LYS A 63 -8.83 6.46 4.89
N ASP A 64 -7.98 5.79 5.67
CA ASP A 64 -6.62 6.25 5.90
C ASP A 64 -5.77 5.99 4.64
N ILE A 65 -5.27 7.07 4.05
CA ILE A 65 -4.54 7.03 2.77
C ILE A 65 -3.23 6.22 2.90
N GLN A 66 -2.57 6.26 4.06
CA GLN A 66 -1.32 5.52 4.27
C GLN A 66 -1.61 4.02 4.41
N VAL A 67 -2.65 3.66 5.16
CA VAL A 67 -3.09 2.26 5.29
C VAL A 67 -3.53 1.72 3.93
N LYS A 68 -4.34 2.47 3.20
CA LYS A 68 -4.82 2.07 1.86
C LYS A 68 -3.65 1.85 0.90
N ALA A 69 -2.75 2.82 0.75
CA ALA A 69 -1.60 2.71 -0.15
C ALA A 69 -0.64 1.58 0.29
N GLY A 70 -0.44 1.40 1.60
CA GLY A 70 0.34 0.29 2.13
C GLY A 70 -0.31 -1.07 1.85
N ALA A 71 -1.63 -1.18 1.91
CA ALA A 71 -2.37 -2.40 1.62
C ALA A 71 -2.28 -2.78 0.14
N GLU A 72 -2.44 -1.81 -0.77
CA GLU A 72 -2.27 -2.02 -2.21
C GLU A 72 -0.86 -2.55 -2.54
N GLU A 73 0.19 -1.95 -1.96
CA GLU A 73 1.58 -2.40 -2.13
C GLU A 73 1.83 -3.79 -1.49
N ALA A 74 1.26 -4.05 -0.30
CA ALA A 74 1.39 -5.34 0.36
C ALA A 74 0.76 -6.48 -0.47
N LEU A 75 -0.43 -6.23 -1.06
CA LEU A 75 -1.09 -7.18 -1.95
C LEU A 75 -0.26 -7.47 -3.20
N ALA A 76 0.29 -6.44 -3.84
CA ALA A 76 1.13 -6.62 -5.03
C ALA A 76 2.35 -7.50 -4.72
N ARG A 77 3.05 -7.22 -3.61
CA ARG A 77 4.22 -7.99 -3.17
C ARG A 77 3.88 -9.43 -2.81
N LEU A 78 2.79 -9.64 -2.06
CA LEU A 78 2.37 -10.98 -1.66
C LEU A 78 2.02 -11.84 -2.88
N LYS A 79 1.28 -11.28 -3.85
CA LYS A 79 0.95 -11.96 -5.12
C LYS A 79 2.21 -12.30 -5.92
N GLN A 80 3.16 -11.37 -6.01
CA GLN A 80 4.44 -11.62 -6.67
C GLN A 80 5.26 -12.71 -5.98
N ALA A 81 5.32 -12.72 -4.65
CA ALA A 81 6.02 -13.75 -3.88
C ALA A 81 5.37 -15.12 -4.04
N ALA A 82 4.03 -15.18 -4.00
CA ALA A 82 3.28 -16.41 -4.23
C ALA A 82 3.50 -16.98 -5.63
N ALA A 83 3.53 -16.12 -6.66
CA ALA A 83 3.83 -16.54 -8.03
C ALA A 83 5.24 -17.13 -8.16
N ARG A 84 6.25 -16.52 -7.53
CA ARG A 84 7.64 -17.01 -7.53
C ARG A 84 7.83 -18.31 -6.75
N GLY A 85 7.05 -18.53 -5.70
CA GLY A 85 7.12 -19.76 -4.91
C GLY A 85 6.44 -20.97 -5.56
N ALA A 86 5.72 -20.75 -6.67
CA ALA A 86 5.07 -21.81 -7.45
C ALA A 86 5.92 -22.29 -8.65
N GLU A 87 7.06 -21.64 -8.91
CA GLU A 87 8.10 -22.07 -9.86
C GLU A 87 9.06 -23.07 -9.21
#